data_AF-A0A7X5VRD9-F1
#
_entry.id   AF-A0A7X5VRD9-F1
#
_cell.length_a   1.000
_cell.length_b   1.000
_cell.length_c   1.000
_cell.angle_alpha   90.00
_cell.angle_beta   90.00
_cell.angle_gamma   90.00
#
_symmetry.space_group_name_H-M   'P 1'
#
loop_
_entity.id
_entity.type
_entity.pdbx_description
1 polymer ?
#
loop_
_entity_poly.entity_id
_entity_poly.type
_entity_poly.pdbx_seq_one_letter_code
_entity_poly.pdbx_strand_id
1 'polypeptide(L)'
;KRILRLPLDAPRLAEATVVVPESDAVIRSFVPADRYLYVVEMLGGPTQLRVYDTEGGSSRVVATEEPVTLSGLVRINGDEVMVQRQSYMTPP
;
A
#
# COMPACT_ATOMS: atom_id res chain seq x y z
N LYS A 1 -4.58 3.88 11.64
CA LYS A 1 -5.52 3.02 10.88
C LYS A 1 -4.81 1.72 10.48
N ARG A 2 -5.53 0.61 10.33
CA ARG A 2 -5.01 -0.72 9.92
C ARG A 2 -5.80 -1.29 8.74
N ILE A 3 -5.23 -2.25 8.00
CA ILE A 3 -5.93 -3.03 6.95
C ILE A 3 -5.98 -4.49 7.38
N LEU A 4 -7.18 -5.06 7.29
CA LEU A 4 -7.46 -6.45 7.62
C LEU A 4 -7.83 -7.21 6.34
N ARG A 5 -7.39 -8.46 6.24
CA ARG A 5 -7.85 -9.43 5.23
C ARG A 5 -8.86 -10.36 5.87
N LEU A 6 -9.93 -10.66 5.15
CA LEU A 6 -11.01 -11.52 5.60
C LEU A 6 -11.29 -12.62 4.56
N PRO A 7 -11.42 -13.89 4.97
CA PRO A 7 -11.89 -14.95 4.07
C PRO A 7 -13.32 -14.65 3.58
N LEU A 8 -13.57 -14.83 2.27
CA LEU A 8 -14.89 -14.54 1.68
C LEU A 8 -15.90 -15.66 1.90
N ASP A 9 -15.43 -16.89 2.11
CA ASP A 9 -16.24 -18.06 2.46
C ASP A 9 -16.76 -18.00 3.90
N ALA A 10 -16.05 -17.29 4.79
CA ALA A 10 -16.46 -17.04 6.17
C ALA A 10 -16.16 -15.58 6.58
N PRO A 11 -16.99 -14.60 6.18
CA PRO A 11 -16.71 -13.17 6.37
C PRO A 11 -17.02 -12.68 7.79
N ARG A 12 -16.40 -13.29 8.80
CA ARG A 12 -16.49 -12.90 10.22
C ARG A 12 -15.27 -12.09 10.62
N LEU A 13 -15.46 -10.87 11.13
CA LEU A 13 -14.35 -10.00 11.56
C LEU A 13 -13.40 -10.67 12.56
N ALA A 14 -13.90 -11.59 13.39
CA ALA A 14 -13.08 -12.37 14.33
C ALA A 14 -12.05 -13.29 13.64
N GLU A 15 -12.23 -13.60 12.37
CA GLU A 15 -11.35 -14.45 11.54
C GLU A 15 -10.44 -13.62 10.63
N ALA A 16 -10.48 -12.30 10.76
CA ALA A 16 -9.67 -11.41 9.94
C ALA A 16 -8.20 -11.42 10.39
N THR A 17 -7.29 -11.42 9.41
CA THR A 17 -5.85 -11.30 9.63
C THR A 17 -5.40 -9.85 9.43
N VAL A 18 -4.51 -9.36 10.29
CA VAL A 18 -3.89 -8.04 10.09
C VAL A 18 -2.83 -8.14 8.99
N VAL A 19 -3.02 -7.43 7.87
CA VAL A 19 -2.03 -7.33 6.80
C VAL A 19 -1.18 -6.07 6.97
N VAL A 20 -1.85 -4.95 7.27
CA VAL A 20 -1.19 -3.67 7.53
C VAL A 20 -1.45 -3.30 8.99
N PRO A 21 -0.43 -3.33 9.85
CA PRO A 21 -0.58 -2.92 11.24
C PRO A 21 -0.84 -1.42 11.33
N GLU A 22 -1.34 -1.01 12.48
CA GLU A 22 -1.49 0.42 12.77
C GLU A 22 -0.11 1.08 12.94
N SER A 23 0.03 2.29 12.41
CA SER A 23 1.21 3.15 12.56
C SER A 23 0.82 4.62 12.50
N ASP A 24 1.81 5.49 12.69
CA ASP A 24 1.66 6.95 12.55
C ASP A 24 1.45 7.40 11.09
N ALA A 25 1.73 6.53 10.12
CA ALA A 25 1.54 6.85 8.71
C ALA A 25 0.06 6.79 8.31
N VAL A 26 -0.39 7.77 7.53
CA VAL A 26 -1.74 7.80 6.99
C VAL A 26 -1.82 6.92 5.75
N ILE A 27 -2.68 5.89 5.79
CA ILE A 27 -3.02 5.09 4.61
C ILE A 27 -3.84 5.96 3.65
N ARG A 28 -3.28 6.27 2.47
CA ARG A 28 -3.90 7.13 1.44
C ARG A 28 -4.70 6.32 0.43
N SER A 29 -4.12 5.24 -0.07
CA SER A 29 -4.75 4.28 -0.97
C SER A 29 -4.05 2.93 -0.85
N PHE A 30 -4.71 1.88 -1.30
CA PHE A 30 -4.10 0.55 -1.41
C PHE A 30 -4.69 -0.22 -2.57
N VAL A 31 -3.91 -1.13 -3.14
CA VAL A 31 -4.32 -2.04 -4.21
C VAL A 31 -3.81 -3.45 -3.90
N PRO A 32 -4.70 -4.45 -3.75
CA PRO A 32 -4.29 -5.84 -3.64
C PRO A 32 -3.87 -6.39 -5.01
N ALA A 33 -2.80 -7.18 -5.02
CA ALA A 33 -2.30 -7.98 -6.13
C ALA A 33 -2.34 -9.48 -5.77
N ASP A 34 -1.64 -10.35 -6.49
CA ASP A 34 -1.71 -11.80 -6.22
C ASP A 34 -1.03 -12.18 -4.90
N ARG A 35 0.18 -11.70 -4.67
CA ARG A 35 0.98 -11.99 -3.46
C ARG A 35 1.21 -10.78 -2.57
N TYR A 36 0.94 -9.58 -3.10
CA TYR A 36 1.28 -8.34 -2.43
C TYR A 36 0.09 -7.40 -2.26
N LEU A 37 0.12 -6.64 -1.17
CA LEU A 37 -0.73 -5.48 -0.96
C LEU A 37 0.15 -4.22 -1.07
N TYR A 38 -0.12 -3.42 -2.10
CA TYR A 38 0.54 -2.15 -2.33
C TYR A 38 -0.20 -1.05 -1.59
N VAL A 39 0.49 -0.29 -0.75
CA VAL A 39 -0.09 0.76 0.09
C VAL A 39 0.66 2.06 -0.14
N VAL A 40 -0.07 3.10 -0.55
CA VAL A 40 0.44 4.47 -0.52
C VAL A 40 0.18 5.02 0.87
N GLU A 41 1.26 5.36 1.57
CA GLU A 41 1.23 5.91 2.91
C GLU A 41 1.77 7.34 2.90
N MET A 42 1.33 8.17 3.84
CA MET A 42 1.80 9.54 4.01
C MET A 42 2.32 9.75 5.43
N LEU A 43 3.52 10.30 5.54
CA LEU A 43 4.13 10.68 6.81
C LEU A 43 4.62 12.14 6.71
N GLY A 44 3.92 13.06 7.38
CA GLY A 44 4.31 14.47 7.40
C GLY A 44 4.18 15.20 6.05
N GLY A 45 3.44 14.66 5.08
CA GLY A 45 3.19 15.28 3.77
C GLY A 45 3.69 14.44 2.59
N PRO A 46 4.98 14.06 2.54
CA PRO A 46 5.48 13.14 1.52
C PRO A 46 4.77 11.78 1.59
N THR A 47 4.60 11.18 0.42
CA THR A 47 4.06 9.81 0.31
C THR A 47 5.17 8.81 0.03
N GLN A 48 5.00 7.59 0.52
CA GLN A 48 5.84 6.44 0.20
C GLN A 48 4.96 5.29 -0.29
N LEU A 49 5.52 4.42 -1.13
CA LEU A 49 4.91 3.14 -1.48
C LEU A 49 5.50 2.05 -0.59
N ARG A 50 4.64 1.41 0.20
CA ARG A 50 4.99 0.24 1.00
C ARG A 50 4.29 -0.99 0.43
N VAL A 51 5.04 -2.08 0.32
CA VAL A 51 4.56 -3.37 -0.16
C VAL A 51 4.50 -4.32 1.01
N TYR A 52 3.33 -4.89 1.25
CA TYR A 52 3.09 -5.94 2.25
C TYR A 52 2.85 -7.27 1.55
N ASP A 53 3.24 -8.37 2.17
CA ASP A 53 2.74 -9.70 1.78
C ASP A 53 1.26 -9.83 2.13
N THR A 54 0.43 -10.41 1.25
CA THR A 54 -1.01 -10.58 1.50
C THR A 54 -1.33 -11.54 2.64
N GLU A 55 -0.41 -12.44 2.97
CA GLU A 55 -0.48 -13.32 4.14
C GLU A 55 -0.01 -12.61 5.43
N GLY A 56 0.57 -11.41 5.29
CA GLY A 56 1.05 -10.57 6.38
C GLY A 56 2.53 -10.80 6.72
N GLY A 57 2.97 -10.12 7.80
CA GLY A 57 4.30 -10.30 8.39
C GLY A 57 5.41 -9.47 7.72
N SER A 58 5.66 -9.66 6.42
CA SER A 58 6.75 -8.94 5.74
C SER A 58 6.26 -7.67 5.05
N SER A 59 7.05 -6.60 5.13
CA SER A 59 6.84 -5.40 4.34
C SER A 59 8.16 -4.76 3.92
N ARG A 60 8.15 -4.04 2.80
CA ARG A 60 9.28 -3.24 2.33
C ARG A 60 8.81 -1.91 1.77
N VAL A 61 9.61 -0.88 1.97
CA VAL A 61 9.41 0.42 1.32
C VAL A 61 10.07 0.39 -0.06
N VAL A 62 9.39 0.87 -1.08
CA VAL A 62 9.99 1.12 -2.39
C VAL A 62 10.74 2.45 -2.30
N ALA A 63 12.05 2.40 -2.53
CA ALA A 63 12.89 3.59 -2.42
C ALA A 63 12.48 4.64 -3.46
N THR A 64 12.44 5.90 -3.01
CA THR A 64 12.24 7.08 -3.84
C THR A 64 13.40 8.04 -3.60
N GLU A 65 13.92 8.66 -4.65
CA GLU A 65 15.14 9.48 -4.59
C GLU A 65 14.94 10.86 -3.93
N GLU A 66 13.71 11.36 -3.95
CA GLU A 66 13.33 12.67 -3.41
C GLU A 66 11.94 12.59 -2.76
N PRO A 67 11.52 13.60 -1.97
CA PRO A 67 10.14 13.72 -1.53
C PRO A 67 9.20 13.81 -2.73
N VAL A 68 8.31 12.82 -2.87
CA VAL A 68 7.36 12.70 -3.98
C VAL A 68 5.93 12.61 -3.46
N THR A 69 4.99 12.96 -4.35
CA THR A 69 3.58 12.58 -4.22
C THR A 69 3.30 11.40 -5.14
N LEU A 70 2.72 10.35 -4.57
CA LEU A 70 2.27 9.15 -5.25
C LEU A 70 0.75 9.14 -5.32
N SER A 71 0.21 8.93 -6.51
CA SER A 71 -1.21 8.90 -6.81
C SER A 71 -1.51 7.84 -7.88
N GLY A 72 -2.79 7.63 -8.20
CA GLY A 72 -3.17 6.78 -9.33
C GLY A 72 -2.64 5.34 -9.25
N LEU A 73 -2.51 4.78 -8.03
CA LEU A 73 -2.08 3.39 -7.86
C LEU A 73 -3.13 2.45 -8.47
N VAL A 74 -2.72 1.67 -9.47
CA VAL A 74 -3.57 0.71 -10.18
C VAL A 74 -2.83 -0.59 -10.42
N ARG A 75 -3.55 -1.72 -10.37
CA ARG A 75 -3.02 -3.03 -10.75
C ARG A 75 -3.05 -3.19 -12.27
N ILE A 76 -1.96 -3.70 -12.84
CA ILE A 76 -1.87 -4.00 -14.28
C ILE A 76 -2.14 -5.51 -14.49
N ASN A 77 -1.28 -6.37 -13.95
CA ASN A 77 -1.36 -7.81 -14.09
C ASN A 77 -0.59 -8.53 -12.98
N GLY A 78 -1.09 -9.64 -12.45
CA GLY A 78 -0.37 -10.41 -11.43
C GLY A 78 0.01 -9.54 -10.24
N ASP A 79 1.30 -9.45 -9.94
CA ASP A 79 1.90 -8.58 -8.91
C ASP A 79 2.30 -7.19 -9.42
N GLU A 80 2.08 -6.86 -10.69
CA GLU A 80 2.50 -5.60 -11.30
C GLU A 80 1.48 -4.48 -11.06
N VAL A 81 1.99 -3.31 -10.68
CA VAL A 81 1.20 -2.09 -10.45
C VAL A 81 1.82 -0.90 -11.16
N MET A 82 0.95 0.02 -11.60
CA MET A 82 1.35 1.36 -12.02
C MET A 82 1.05 2.35 -10.91
N VAL A 83 1.93 3.30 -10.71
CA VAL A 83 1.73 4.43 -9.79
C VAL A 83 2.20 5.70 -10.46
N GLN A 84 1.41 6.75 -10.36
CA GLN A 84 1.80 8.07 -10.81
C GLN A 84 2.69 8.72 -9.75
N ARG A 85 3.80 9.30 -10.18
CA ARG A 85 4.76 10.01 -9.33
C ARG A 85 4.87 11.45 -9.80
N GLN A 86 4.90 12.39 -8.87
CA GLN A 86 5.22 13.79 -9.14
C GLN A 86 6.06 14.38 -8.00
N SER A 87 6.90 15.36 -8.32
CA SER A 87 7.63 16.18 -7.35
C SER A 87 7.54 17.66 -7.73
N TYR A 88 8.08 18.54 -6.89
CA TYR A 88 8.12 19.98 -7.21
C TYR A 88 8.91 20.29 -8.49
N MET A 89 9.87 19.43 -8.85
CA MET A 89 10.75 19.63 -10.00
C MET A 89 10.43 18.70 -11.17
N THR A 90 9.56 17.71 -10.97
CA THR A 90 9.23 16.69 -11.97
C THR A 90 7.71 16.53 -12.09
N PRO A 91 7.09 16.95 -13.21
CA PRO A 91 5.66 16.74 -13.42
C PRO A 91 5.34 15.24 -13.62
N PRO A 92 4.07 14.85 -13.43
CA PRO A 92 3.62 13.48 -13.62
C PRO A 92 3.66 12.99 -15.07
#